data_AF-A0A7V9RUG7-F1
#
_entry.id   AF-A0A7V9RUG7-F1
#
_cell.length_a   1.000
_cell.length_b   1.000
_cell.length_c   1.000
_cell.angle_alpha   90.00
_cell.angle_beta   90.00
_cell.angle_gamma   90.00
#
_symmetry.space_group_name_H-M   'P 1'
#
loop_
_entity.id
_entity.type
_entity.pdbx_description
1 polymer ?
#
loop_
_entity_poly.entity_id
_entity_poly.type
_entity_poly.pdbx_seq_one_letter_code
_entity_poly.pdbx_strand_id
1 'polypeptide(L)'
;MSIAAIRNKLYDYIRVADDKKLKAIYNLLENEIEQTNEWWKDKQFTQELDRRHQALENGSDQGFTIEQLEQSVSKLRIKKYGK
;
A
#
# COMPACT_ATOMS: atom_id res chain seq x y z
N MET A 1 29.90 -2.65 22.58
CA MET A 1 29.87 -1.52 21.63
C MET A 1 28.58 -0.75 21.88
N SER A 2 28.58 0.58 21.97
CA SER A 2 27.36 1.34 22.27
C SER A 2 26.45 1.43 21.04
N ILE A 3 25.14 1.66 21.25
CA ILE A 3 24.19 1.89 20.15
C ILE A 3 24.62 3.07 19.28
N ALA A 4 25.18 4.13 19.89
CA ALA A 4 25.73 5.27 19.16
C ALA A 4 26.89 4.86 18.23
N ALA A 5 27.79 3.98 18.70
CA ALA A 5 28.88 3.47 17.88
C ALA A 5 28.39 2.55 16.74
N ILE A 6 27.33 1.77 16.96
CA ILE A 6 26.69 0.97 15.89
C ILE A 6 26.08 1.90 14.83
N ARG A 7 25.35 2.93 15.27
CA ARG A 7 24.70 3.89 14.37
C ARG A 7 25.71 4.61 13.47
N ASN A 8 26.81 5.10 14.04
CA ASN A 8 27.85 5.77 13.27
C ASN A 8 28.47 4.83 12.22
N LYS A 9 28.78 3.58 12.60
CA LYS A 9 29.31 2.58 11.66
C LYS A 9 28.36 2.29 10.50
N LEU A 10 27.05 2.23 10.75
CA LEU A 10 26.05 2.02 9.70
C LEU A 10 25.98 3.22 8.75
N TYR A 11 26.02 4.46 9.26
CA TYR A 11 26.07 5.65 8.43
C TYR A 11 27.31 5.67 7.51
N ASP A 12 28.48 5.36 8.06
CA ASP A 12 29.73 5.33 7.29
C ASP A 12 29.68 4.26 6.21
N TYR A 13 29.14 3.08 6.53
CA TYR A 13 29.00 1.98 5.57
C TYR A 13 28.03 2.33 4.42
N ILE A 14 26.87 2.90 4.73
CA ILE A 14 25.87 3.30 3.72
C ILE A 14 26.48 4.33 2.75
N ARG A 15 27.32 5.24 3.23
CA ARG A 15 27.94 6.30 2.42
C ARG A 15 28.85 5.78 1.30
N VAL A 16 29.47 4.62 1.50
CA VAL A 16 30.46 4.03 0.56
C VAL A 16 29.99 2.74 -0.09
N ALA A 17 28.81 2.24 0.28
CA ALA A 17 28.25 1.01 -0.27
C ALA A 17 27.83 1.22 -1.74
N ASP A 18 28.06 0.20 -2.55
CA ASP A 18 27.58 0.17 -3.94
C ASP A 18 26.04 0.03 -4.00
N ASP A 19 25.46 0.43 -5.14
CA ASP A 19 24.01 0.43 -5.37
C ASP A 19 23.37 -0.94 -5.13
N LYS A 20 24.08 -2.03 -5.44
CA LYS A 20 23.58 -3.39 -5.25
C LYS A 20 23.38 -3.71 -3.77
N LYS A 21 24.35 -3.35 -2.93
CA LYS A 21 24.26 -3.52 -1.47
C LYS A 21 23.23 -2.58 -0.85
N LEU A 22 23.16 -1.33 -1.31
CA LEU A 22 22.14 -0.38 -0.84
C LEU A 22 20.73 -0.89 -1.13
N LYS A 23 20.48 -1.39 -2.35
CA LYS A 23 19.19 -1.98 -2.72
C LYS A 23 18.84 -3.22 -1.90
N ALA A 24 19.82 -4.09 -1.62
CA ALA A 24 19.60 -5.26 -0.78
C ALA A 24 19.24 -4.87 0.67
N ILE A 25 19.92 -3.88 1.23
CA ILE A 25 19.64 -3.35 2.58
C ILE A 25 18.26 -2.70 2.62
N TYR A 26 17.94 -1.88 1.62
CA TYR A 26 16.64 -1.24 1.49
C TYR A 26 15.53 -2.28 1.44
N ASN A 27 15.59 -3.24 0.51
CA ASN A 27 14.56 -4.28 0.38
C ASN A 27 14.38 -5.12 1.66
N LEU A 28 15.45 -5.31 2.43
CA LEU A 28 15.37 -6.05 3.70
C LEU A 28 14.60 -5.26 4.77
N LEU A 29 14.76 -3.93 4.77
CA LEU A 29 14.24 -3.03 5.81
C LEU A 29 13.11 -2.13 5.33
N GLU A 30 12.65 -2.29 4.09
CA GLU A 30 11.71 -1.39 3.41
C GLU A 30 10.45 -1.20 4.26
N ASN A 31 9.87 -2.30 4.76
CA ASN A 31 8.68 -2.26 5.60
C ASN A 31 8.88 -1.58 6.98
N GLU A 32 10.12 -1.47 7.46
CA GLU A 32 10.47 -0.79 8.72
C GLU A 32 10.85 0.68 8.49
N ILE A 33 11.44 0.98 7.33
CA ILE A 33 11.87 2.33 6.92
C ILE A 33 10.68 3.13 6.39
N GLU A 34 9.99 2.56 5.42
CA GLU A 34 8.71 3.08 4.99
C GLU A 34 7.73 2.68 6.08
N GLN A 35 7.32 3.65 6.90
CA GLN A 35 6.09 3.54 7.66
C GLN A 35 4.94 3.42 6.65
N THR A 36 4.80 2.21 6.10
CA THR A 36 3.66 1.85 5.28
C THR A 36 2.46 2.13 6.16
N ASN A 37 1.48 2.84 5.61
CA ASN A 37 0.23 3.03 6.33
C ASN A 37 -0.37 1.64 6.51
N GLU A 38 -0.14 1.02 7.67
CA GLU A 38 -0.57 -0.33 8.00
C GLU A 38 -2.07 -0.30 8.22
N TRP A 39 -2.83 -0.02 7.15
CA TRP A 39 -4.27 0.16 7.15
C TRP A 39 -4.99 -1.09 7.70
N TRP A 40 -4.35 -2.26 7.63
CA TRP A 40 -4.83 -3.51 8.20
C TRP A 40 -4.75 -3.55 9.74
N LYS A 41 -4.03 -2.62 10.38
CA LYS A 41 -4.05 -2.41 11.84
C LYS A 41 -5.18 -1.51 12.30
N ASP A 42 -5.77 -0.71 11.40
CA ASP A 42 -6.97 0.06 11.72
C ASP A 42 -8.18 -0.88 11.79
N LYS A 43 -8.62 -1.15 13.03
CA LYS A 43 -9.73 -2.06 13.29
C LYS A 43 -11.06 -1.58 12.73
N GLN A 44 -11.31 -0.26 12.73
CA GLN A 44 -12.54 0.28 12.17
C GLN A 44 -12.55 0.10 10.65
N PHE A 45 -11.42 0.36 10.01
CA PHE A 45 -11.26 0.14 8.58
C PHE A 45 -11.44 -1.34 8.21
N THR A 46 -10.76 -2.26 8.91
CA THR A 46 -10.91 -3.70 8.61
C THR A 46 -12.33 -4.22 8.85
N GLN A 47 -13.01 -3.74 9.89
CA GLN A 47 -14.40 -4.13 10.17
C GLN A 47 -15.36 -3.69 9.07
N GLU A 48 -15.16 -2.50 8.50
CA GLU A 48 -15.97 -2.04 7.37
C GLU A 48 -15.70 -2.89 6.11
N LEU A 49 -14.46 -3.29 5.88
CA LEU A 49 -14.13 -4.20 4.77
C LEU A 49 -14.78 -5.56 4.94
N ASP A 50 -14.71 -6.15 6.14
CA ASP A 50 -15.36 -7.43 6.45
C ASP A 50 -16.88 -7.33 6.24
N ARG A 51 -17.50 -6.23 6.69
CA ARG A 51 -18.94 -5.97 6.50
C ARG A 51 -19.32 -5.91 5.02
N ARG A 52 -18.54 -5.21 4.20
CA ARG A 52 -18.78 -5.11 2.75
C ARG A 52 -18.60 -6.46 2.05
N HIS A 53 -17.57 -7.20 2.42
CA HIS A 53 -17.33 -8.53 1.91
C HIS A 53 -18.52 -9.45 2.21
N GLN A 54 -18.98 -9.48 3.45
CA GLN A 54 -20.14 -10.28 3.85
C GLN A 54 -21.42 -9.85 3.12
N ALA A 55 -21.63 -8.54 2.95
CA ALA A 55 -22.78 -8.02 2.22
C ALA A 55 -22.78 -8.45 0.75
N LEU A 56 -21.61 -8.52 0.12
CA LEU A 56 -21.48 -9.03 -1.24
C LEU A 56 -21.72 -10.53 -1.31
N GLU A 57 -21.09 -11.32 -0.43
CA GLU A 57 -21.23 -12.78 -0.35
C GLU A 57 -22.68 -13.22 -0.09
N ASN A 58 -23.40 -12.50 0.78
CA ASN A 58 -24.78 -12.83 1.12
C ASN A 58 -25.81 -12.17 0.18
N GLY A 59 -25.36 -11.41 -0.82
CA GLY A 59 -26.22 -10.73 -1.80
C GLY A 59 -27.00 -9.52 -1.27
N SER A 60 -26.71 -9.05 -0.06
CA SER A 60 -27.27 -7.78 0.47
C SER A 60 -26.69 -6.56 -0.27
N ASP A 61 -25.48 -6.70 -0.81
CA ASP A 61 -24.88 -5.78 -1.77
C ASP A 61 -24.79 -6.50 -3.12
N GLN A 62 -25.32 -5.89 -4.18
CA GLN A 62 -25.43 -6.54 -5.49
C GLN A 62 -24.10 -6.60 -6.24
N GLY A 63 -23.10 -5.80 -5.81
CA GLY A 63 -21.86 -5.63 -6.56
C GLY A 63 -22.09 -5.10 -7.98
N PHE A 64 -20.99 -4.96 -8.74
CA PHE A 64 -21.06 -4.62 -10.15
C PHE A 64 -20.09 -5.50 -10.92
N THR A 65 -20.48 -5.90 -12.14
CA THR A 65 -19.54 -6.54 -13.05
C THR A 65 -18.52 -5.54 -13.57
N ILE A 66 -17.40 -6.04 -14.09
CA ILE A 66 -16.37 -5.18 -14.69
C ILE A 66 -16.93 -4.38 -15.86
N GLU A 67 -17.80 -4.98 -16.69
CA GLU A 67 -18.42 -4.29 -17.82
C GLU A 67 -19.32 -3.14 -17.37
N GLN A 68 -20.09 -3.34 -16.30
CA GLN A 68 -20.93 -2.27 -15.71
C GLN A 68 -20.08 -1.12 -15.17
N LEU A 69 -18.96 -1.45 -14.50
CA LEU A 69 -18.01 -0.47 -14.01
C LEU A 69 -17.38 0.33 -15.15
N GLU A 70 -16.87 -0.34 -16.19
CA GLU A 70 -16.25 0.30 -17.35
C GLU A 70 -17.22 1.23 -18.08
N GLN A 71 -18.46 0.80 -18.28
CA GLN A 71 -19.50 1.65 -18.87
C GLN A 71 -19.78 2.89 -18.01
N SER A 72 -19.85 2.73 -16.68
CA SER A 72 -20.06 3.84 -15.75
C SER A 72 -18.90 4.85 -15.81
N VAL A 73 -17.66 4.37 -15.75
CA VAL A 73 -16.44 5.20 -15.83
C VAL A 73 -16.37 5.94 -17.18
N SER A 74 -16.66 5.25 -18.29
CA SER A 74 -16.67 5.84 -19.62
C SER A 74 -17.70 6.97 -19.74
N LYS A 75 -18.93 6.77 -19.25
CA LYS A 75 -19.97 7.81 -19.21
C LYS A 75 -19.52 9.04 -18.41
N LEU A 76 -18.91 8.83 -17.24
CA LEU A 76 -18.39 9.91 -16.40
C LEU A 76 -17.25 10.67 -17.09
N ARG A 77 -16.35 9.96 -17.78
CA ARG A 77 -15.24 10.55 -18.54
C ARG A 77 -15.76 11.44 -19.67
N ILE A 78 -16.70 10.94 -20.47
CA ILE A 78 -17.32 11.71 -21.57
C ILE A 78 -18.01 12.96 -21.02
N LYS A 79 -18.78 12.83 -19.92
CA LYS A 79 -19.45 13.97 -19.28
C LYS A 79 -18.45 15.05 -18.82
N LYS A 80 -17.29 14.65 -18.31
CA LYS A 80 -16.29 15.58 -17.76
C LYS A 80 -15.35 16.18 -18.82
N TYR A 81 -15.02 15.42 -19.87
CA TYR A 81 -13.95 15.78 -20.82
C TYR A 81 -14.39 15.87 -22.28
N GLY A 82 -15.61 15.47 -22.63
CA GLY A 82 -16.20 15.64 -23.96
C GLY A 82 -15.54 14.84 -25.09
N LYS A 83 -14.65 13.89 -24.79
CA LYS A 83 -14.01 12.98 -25.75
C LYS A 83 -14.02 11.55 -25.24
#